data_AF-A0A398BU34-F1
#
_entry.id   AF-A0A398BU34-F1
#
_cell.length_a   1.000
_cell.length_b   1.000
_cell.length_c   1.000
_cell.angle_alpha   90.00
_cell.angle_beta   90.00
_cell.angle_gamma   90.00
#
_symmetry.space_group_name_H-M   'P 1'
#
loop_
_entity.id
_entity.type
_entity.pdbx_description
1 polymer ?
#
loop_
_entity_poly.entity_id
_entity_poly.type
_entity_poly.pdbx_seq_one_letter_code
_entity_poly.pdbx_strand_id
1 'polypeptide(L)'
;MSALRLLYLALALAGALHPLSLLLAHGLPAAVARFSGPSETLITAIALGLWAIAETWVRRNWLALITLPVTFLLGPGCGLPLYLFLRTAPVR
;
A
#
# COMPACT_ATOMS: atom_id res chain seq x y z
N MET A 1 6.67 -17.77 10.78
CA MET A 1 5.99 -16.51 10.39
C MET A 1 4.65 -16.46 11.11
N SER A 2 4.35 -15.43 11.89
CA SER A 2 3.04 -15.29 12.56
C SER A 2 1.91 -15.27 11.52
N ALA A 3 0.80 -15.95 11.76
CA ALA A 3 -0.35 -16.03 10.86
C ALA A 3 -0.87 -14.64 10.44
N LEU A 4 -0.75 -13.64 11.32
CA LEU A 4 -1.11 -12.26 11.05
C LEU A 4 -0.22 -11.61 9.97
N ARG A 5 1.08 -11.92 9.93
CA ARG A 5 1.97 -11.45 8.84
C ARG A 5 1.55 -12.00 7.49
N LEU A 6 1.16 -13.27 7.44
CA LEU A 6 0.71 -13.90 6.20
C LEU A 6 -0.61 -13.29 5.72
N LEU A 7 -1.54 -12.98 6.63
CA LEU A 7 -2.78 -12.27 6.30
C LEU A 7 -2.52 -10.87 5.73
N TYR A 8 -1.63 -10.08 6.35
CA TYR A 8 -1.26 -8.77 5.82
C TYR A 8 -0.60 -8.86 4.45
N LEU A 9 0.26 -9.85 4.25
CA LEU A 9 0.90 -10.07 2.97
C LEU A 9 -0.11 -10.51 1.90
N ALA A 10 -1.06 -11.38 2.24
CA ALA A 10 -2.13 -11.80 1.34
C ALA A 10 -3.03 -10.62 0.94
N LEU A 11 -3.37 -9.73 1.88
CA LEU A 11 -4.15 -8.52 1.61
C LEU A 11 -3.39 -7.54 0.71
N ALA A 12 -2.10 -7.33 0.95
CA ALA A 12 -1.25 -6.50 0.10
C ALA A 12 -1.15 -7.08 -1.32
N LEU A 13 -0.96 -8.40 -1.44
CA LEU A 13 -0.94 -9.08 -2.73
C LEU A 13 -2.29 -8.98 -3.45
N ALA A 14 -3.42 -9.18 -2.77
CA ALA A 14 -4.74 -9.01 -3.36
C ALA A 14 -4.94 -7.58 -3.90
N GLY A 15 -4.52 -6.57 -3.13
CA GLY A 15 -4.51 -5.17 -3.54
C GLY A 15 -3.60 -4.88 -4.74
N ALA A 16 -2.51 -5.64 -4.90
CA ALA A 16 -1.58 -5.53 -6.03
C ALA A 16 -1.99 -6.36 -7.27
N LEU A 17 -2.79 -7.40 -7.10
CA LEU A 17 -3.29 -8.20 -8.21
C LEU A 17 -4.40 -7.48 -8.98
N HIS A 18 -5.24 -6.72 -8.30
CA HIS A 18 -6.30 -5.94 -8.94
C HIS A 18 -5.81 -4.95 -10.03
N PRO A 19 -4.76 -4.13 -9.82
CA PRO A 19 -4.25 -3.27 -10.87
C PRO A 19 -3.58 -4.03 -12.02
N LEU A 20 -2.92 -5.15 -11.70
CA LEU A 20 -2.28 -6.00 -12.69
C LEU A 20 -3.33 -6.69 -13.57
N SER A 21 -4.44 -7.15 -12.99
CA SER A 21 -5.54 -7.77 -13.74
C SER A 21 -6.21 -6.77 -14.69
N LEU A 22 -6.38 -5.51 -14.26
CA LEU A 22 -6.90 -4.45 -15.13
C LEU A 22 -5.94 -4.15 -16.29
N LEU A 23 -4.64 -4.08 -16.00
CA LEU A 23 -3.61 -3.86 -17.03
C LEU A 23 -3.60 -4.97 -18.08
N LEU A 24 -3.68 -6.22 -17.65
CA LEU A 24 -3.64 -7.38 -18.54
C LEU A 24 -4.94 -7.54 -19.36
N ALA A 25 -6.09 -7.28 -18.75
CA ALA A 25 -7.38 -7.48 -19.41
C ALA A 25 -7.81 -6.31 -20.30
N HIS A 26 -7.49 -5.07 -19.92
CA HIS A 26 -8.04 -3.86 -20.53
C HIS A 26 -6.96 -2.85 -20.95
N GLY A 27 -5.68 -3.17 -20.75
CA GLY A 27 -4.56 -2.32 -21.11
C GLY A 27 -4.27 -1.19 -20.11
N LEU A 28 -3.24 -0.40 -20.44
CA LEU A 28 -2.76 0.72 -19.64
C LEU A 28 -3.84 1.78 -19.32
N PRO A 29 -4.76 2.15 -20.25
CA PRO A 29 -5.78 3.17 -19.97
C PRO A 29 -6.70 2.78 -18.81
N ALA A 30 -7.15 1.52 -18.78
CA ALA A 30 -8.01 1.01 -17.70
C ALA A 30 -7.24 0.87 -16.38
N ALA A 31 -5.97 0.48 -16.44
CA ALA A 31 -5.13 0.41 -15.25
C ALA A 31 -4.89 1.80 -14.62
N VAL A 32 -4.85 2.86 -15.42
CA VAL A 32 -4.64 4.25 -14.98
C VAL A 32 -5.96 4.95 -14.61
N ALA A 33 -7.09 4.58 -15.22
CA ALA A 33 -8.40 5.19 -14.96
C ALA A 33 -8.83 5.16 -13.47
N ARG A 34 -8.31 4.22 -12.68
CA ARG A 34 -8.59 4.17 -11.23
C ARG A 34 -7.98 5.34 -10.44
N PHE A 35 -6.92 5.97 -10.96
CA PHE A 35 -6.36 7.18 -10.34
C PHE A 35 -7.27 8.39 -10.51
N SER A 36 -8.21 8.31 -11.46
CA SER A 36 -9.31 9.26 -11.63
C SER A 36 -10.45 9.06 -10.62
N GLY A 37 -10.25 8.19 -9.62
CA GLY A 37 -11.23 7.82 -8.61
C GLY A 37 -11.65 8.97 -7.67
N PRO A 38 -12.68 8.73 -6.85
CA PRO A 38 -13.30 9.75 -6.00
C PRO A 38 -12.28 10.39 -5.05
N SER A 39 -12.50 11.67 -4.72
CA SER A 39 -11.66 12.49 -3.84
C SER A 39 -11.32 11.82 -2.51
N GLU A 40 -12.19 10.94 -2.00
CA GLU A 40 -11.98 10.14 -0.79
C GLU A 40 -10.73 9.24 -0.86
N THR A 41 -10.42 8.69 -2.04
CA THR A 41 -9.22 7.85 -2.24
C THR A 41 -7.95 8.69 -2.11
N LEU A 42 -7.98 9.93 -2.63
CA LEU A 42 -6.87 10.87 -2.52
C LEU A 42 -6.66 11.30 -1.06
N ILE A 43 -7.74 11.65 -0.36
CA ILE A 43 -7.68 12.02 1.07
C ILE A 43 -7.13 10.87 1.89
N THR A 44 -7.57 9.63 1.62
CA THR A 44 -7.06 8.43 2.29
C THR A 44 -5.58 8.22 2.01
N ALA A 45 -5.14 8.36 0.75
CA ALA A 45 -3.73 8.21 0.38
C ALA A 45 -2.84 9.26 1.06
N ILE A 46 -3.29 10.52 1.11
CA ILE A 46 -2.57 11.60 1.79
C ILE A 46 -2.50 11.36 3.30
N ALA A 47 -3.62 11.01 3.94
CA ALA A 47 -3.67 10.72 5.36
C ALA A 47 -2.74 9.56 5.73
N LEU A 48 -2.73 8.50 4.92
CA LEU A 48 -1.86 7.34 5.12
C LEU A 48 -0.39 7.65 4.87
N GLY A 49 -0.10 8.51 3.89
CA GLY A 49 1.24 9.02 3.62
C GLY A 49 1.79 9.87 4.78
N LEU A 50 0.99 10.82 5.28
CA LEU A 50 1.35 11.64 6.44
C LEU A 50 1.59 10.77 7.68
N TRP A 51 0.73 9.78 7.91
CA TRP A 51 0.90 8.84 9.02
C TRP A 51 2.17 8.01 8.89
N ALA A 52 2.46 7.47 7.70
CA ALA A 52 3.68 6.71 7.46
C ALA A 52 4.93 7.56 7.69
N ILE A 53 4.93 8.82 7.23
CA ILE A 53 6.01 9.79 7.47
C ILE A 53 6.18 10.06 8.96
N ALA A 54 5.09 10.39 9.68
CA ALA A 54 5.12 10.67 11.11
C ALA A 54 5.70 9.50 11.91
N GLU A 55 5.30 8.25 11.61
CA GLU A 55 5.85 7.09 12.31
C GLU A 55 7.31 6.83 11.96
N THR A 56 7.70 6.96 10.68
CA THR A 56 9.12 6.79 10.28
C THR A 56 10.03 7.76 11.01
N TRP A 57 9.54 8.98 11.30
CA TRP A 57 10.27 9.98 12.09
C TRP A 57 10.46 9.57 13.55
N VAL A 58 9.44 8.97 14.18
CA VAL A 58 9.48 8.56 15.60
C VAL A 58 10.26 7.25 15.79
N ARG A 59 9.99 6.24 14.96
CA ARG A 59 10.56 4.89 15.14
C ARG A 59 11.84 4.65 14.33
N ARG A 60 12.29 5.61 13.51
CA ARG A 60 13.41 5.47 12.55
C ARG A 60 13.30 4.22 11.66
N ASN A 61 12.07 3.78 11.40
CA ASN A 61 11.82 2.59 10.59
C ASN A 61 11.78 2.98 9.09
N TRP A 62 12.96 3.18 8.50
CA TRP A 62 13.10 3.61 7.10
C TRP A 62 12.47 2.66 6.09
N LEU A 63 12.35 1.36 6.41
CA LEU A 63 11.68 0.39 5.54
C LEU A 63 10.20 0.73 5.32
N ALA A 64 9.55 1.35 6.32
CA ALA A 64 8.18 1.77 6.18
C ALA A 64 7.97 2.86 5.12
N LEU A 65 9.02 3.57 4.68
CA LEU A 65 8.87 4.54 3.58
C LEU A 65 8.48 3.87 2.25
N ILE A 66 8.69 2.56 2.08
CA ILE A 66 8.24 1.82 0.89
C ILE A 66 6.72 1.83 0.76
N THR A 67 5.97 2.06 1.85
CA THR A 67 4.51 2.11 1.76
C THR A 67 4.00 3.36 1.08
N LEU A 68 4.78 4.46 1.05
CA LEU A 68 4.43 5.67 0.29
C LEU A 68 4.30 5.39 -1.21
N PRO A 69 5.33 4.91 -1.93
CA PRO A 69 5.21 4.61 -3.34
C PRO A 69 4.15 3.53 -3.58
N VAL A 70 4.02 2.52 -2.72
CA VAL A 70 2.95 1.51 -2.88
C VAL A 70 1.55 2.14 -2.76
N THR A 71 1.35 3.08 -1.83
CA THR A 71 0.06 3.76 -1.63
C THR A 71 -0.28 4.64 -2.84
N PHE A 72 0.69 5.37 -3.40
CA PHE A 72 0.45 6.26 -4.54
C PHE A 72 0.42 5.53 -5.89
N LEU A 73 1.15 4.41 -6.07
CA LEU A 73 1.20 3.66 -7.33
C LEU A 73 0.16 2.53 -7.40
N LEU A 74 -0.21 1.92 -6.27
CA LEU A 74 -1.18 0.83 -6.26
C LEU A 74 -2.51 1.24 -5.63
N GLY A 75 -2.47 2.14 -4.65
CA GLY A 75 -3.62 2.63 -3.91
C GLY A 75 -3.48 2.39 -2.40
N PRO A 76 -4.22 3.14 -1.56
CA PRO A 76 -4.14 3.05 -0.10
C PRO A 76 -4.51 1.67 0.46
N GLY A 77 -5.37 0.91 -0.26
CA GLY A 77 -5.76 -0.45 0.12
C GLY A 77 -4.59 -1.46 0.13
N CYS A 78 -3.55 -1.24 -0.67
CA CYS A 78 -2.33 -2.07 -0.65
C CYS A 78 -1.27 -1.52 0.34
N GLY A 79 -1.22 -0.19 0.49
CA GLY A 79 -0.26 0.49 1.35
C GLY A 79 -0.37 0.13 2.84
N LEU A 80 -1.58 0.16 3.39
CA LEU A 80 -1.84 -0.17 4.80
C LEU A 80 -1.41 -1.60 5.19
N PRO A 81 -1.86 -2.67 4.49
CA PRO A 81 -1.45 -4.02 4.84
C PRO A 81 0.06 -4.25 4.65
N LEU A 82 0.66 -3.66 3.61
CA LEU A 82 2.12 -3.73 3.42
C LEU A 82 2.88 -3.05 4.57
N TYR A 83 2.37 -1.93 5.08
CA TYR A 83 2.95 -1.26 6.25
C TYR A 83 2.90 -2.15 7.49
N LEU A 84 1.75 -2.78 7.77
CA LEU A 84 1.59 -3.67 8.91
C LEU A 84 2.51 -4.90 8.80
N PHE A 85 2.72 -5.42 7.58
CA PHE A 85 3.67 -6.49 7.33
C PHE A 85 5.12 -6.09 7.63
N LEU A 86 5.53 -4.89 7.21
CA LEU A 86 6.88 -4.36 7.47
C LEU A 86 7.08 -4.06 8.96
N ARG A 87 6.06 -3.53 9.64
CA ARG A 87 6.10 -3.26 11.08
C ARG A 87 6.22 -4.54 11.93
N THR A 88 5.61 -5.63 11.50
CA THR A 88 5.63 -6.91 12.21
C THR A 88 6.85 -7.77 11.85
N ALA A 89 7.74 -7.28 10.97
CA ALA A 89 8.98 -7.95 10.68
C ALA A 89 9.86 -8.00 11.95
N PRO A 90 10.46 -9.16 12.28
CA PRO A 90 11.35 -9.27 13.42
C PRO A 90 12.55 -8.33 13.20
N VAL A 91 12.86 -7.52 14.21
CA VAL A 91 14.08 -6.70 14.24
C VAL A 91 15.26 -7.67 14.20
N ARG A 92 16.07 -7.60 13.15
CA ARG A 92 17.31 -8.36 13.02
C ARG A 92 18.44 -7.67 13.75
#